data_AF-A0A3P7HQU1-F1
#
_entry.id   AF-A0A3P7HQU1-F1
#
_cell.length_a   1.000
_cell.length_b   1.000
_cell.length_c   1.000
_cell.angle_alpha   90.00
_cell.angle_beta   90.00
_cell.angle_gamma   90.00
#
_symmetry.space_group_name_H-M   'P 1'
#
loop_
_entity.id
_entity.type
_entity.pdbx_description
1 polymer ?
#
loop_
_entity_poly.entity_id
_entity_poly.type
_entity_poly.pdbx_seq_one_letter_code
_entity_poly.pdbx_strand_id
1 'polypeptide(L)' 'MPSGIVKLARPLVGPRTERIRVHIHTKSRTGVILAYNVAIIEVDVSPYFF' A
#
# COMPACT_ATOMS: atom_id res chain seq x y z
N MET A 1 -0.35 -17.33 -8.68
CA MET A 1 0.51 -16.54 -7.76
C MET A 1 -0.37 -15.49 -7.10
N PRO A 2 -0.36 -15.30 -5.78
CA PRO A 2 -1.14 -14.21 -5.19
C PRO A 2 -0.48 -12.89 -5.59
N SER A 3 -1.08 -12.16 -6.53
CA SER A 3 -0.70 -10.79 -6.82
C SER A 3 -1.00 -9.93 -5.59
N GLY A 4 0.02 -9.38 -4.95
CA GLY A 4 -0.11 -8.47 -3.82
C GLY A 4 -0.60 -7.09 -4.26
N ILE A 5 -1.83 -7.00 -4.75
CA ILE A 5 -2.44 -5.73 -5.15
C ILE A 5 -3.00 -5.07 -3.89
N VAL A 6 -2.43 -3.93 -3.50
CA VAL A 6 -3.00 -3.07 -2.46
C VAL A 6 -4.08 -2.23 -3.10
N LYS A 7 -5.34 -2.49 -2.75
CA LYS A 7 -6.50 -1.70 -3.21
C LYS A 7 -6.79 -0.59 -2.21
N LEU A 8 -6.96 0.62 -2.72
CA LEU A 8 -7.45 1.74 -1.92
C LEU A 8 -8.95 1.54 -1.64
N ALA A 9 -9.38 1.75 -0.39
CA ALA A 9 -10.79 1.67 -0.01
C ALA A 9 -11.64 2.79 -0.65
N ARG A 10 -11.00 3.91 -0.99
CA ARG A 10 -11.60 5.05 -1.69
C ARG A 10 -10.52 5.81 -2.47
N PRO A 11 -10.90 6.56 -3.51
CA PRO A 11 -9.96 7.43 -4.22
C PRO A 11 -9.29 8.43 -3.28
N LEU A 12 -8.04 8.80 -3.58
CA LEU A 12 -7.40 9.95 -2.95
C LEU A 12 -7.86 11.22 -3.68
N VAL A 13 -8.20 12.26 -2.92
CA VAL A 13 -8.66 13.55 -3.47
C VAL A 13 -7.54 14.58 -3.29
N GLY A 14 -7.10 15.24 -4.37
CA GLY A 14 -6.08 16.29 -4.35
C GLY A 14 -6.64 17.70 -4.14
N PRO A 15 -5.77 18.74 -4.04
CA PRO A 15 -4.32 18.67 -4.02
C PRO A 15 -3.77 18.35 -2.63
N ARG A 16 -3.03 17.25 -2.48
CA ARG A 16 -2.38 16.88 -1.21
C ARG A 16 -1.28 15.84 -1.40
N THR A 17 -0.32 15.84 -0.49
CA THR A 17 0.64 14.74 -0.32
C THR A 17 0.14 13.79 0.77
N GLU A 18 0.01 12.51 0.44
CA GLU A 18 -0.44 11.46 1.36
C GLU A 18 0.67 10.47 1.65
N ARG A 19 0.85 10.13 2.92
CA ARG A 19 1.82 9.11 3.35
C ARG A 19 1.10 7.83 3.72
N ILE A 20 1.28 6.79 2.91
CA ILE A 20 0.68 5.48 3.09
C ILE A 20 1.70 4.56 3.73
N ARG A 21 1.36 3.99 4.88
CA ARG A 21 2.17 2.95 5.55
C ARG A 21 1.60 1.59 5.20
N VAL A 22 2.40 0.75 4.55
CA VAL A 22 2.03 -0.60 4.15
C VAL A 22 2.77 -1.60 5.04
N HIS A 23 1.99 -2.44 5.72
CA HIS A 23 2.49 -3.53 6.56
C HIS A 23 2.51 -4.81 5.73
N ILE A 24 3.70 -5.33 5.45
CA ILE A 24 3.92 -6.49 4.59
C ILE A 24 4.33 -7.67 5.46
N HIS A 25 3.46 -8.68 5.53
CA HIS A 25 3.73 -9.94 6.22
C HIS A 25 4.02 -11.02 5.19
N THR A 26 5.27 -11.48 5.13
CA THR A 26 5.62 -12.65 4.32
C THR A 26 5.35 -13.88 5.15
N LYS A 27 4.42 -14.73 4.69
CA LYS A 27 4.06 -15.98 5.36
C LYS A 27 4.48 -17.17 4.52
N SER A 28 4.92 -18.24 5.17
CA SER A 28 5.09 -19.54 4.55
C SER A 28 3.73 -20.08 4.09
N ARG A 29 3.75 -21.16 3.27
CA ARG A 29 2.52 -21.86 2.88
C ARG A 29 1.73 -22.42 4.07
N THR A 30 2.43 -22.72 5.17
CA THR A 30 1.83 -23.19 6.44
C THR A 30 1.38 -22.06 7.35
N GLY A 31 1.50 -20.79 6.94
CA GLY A 31 1.00 -19.62 7.66
C GLY A 31 2.00 -18.98 8.64
N VAL A 32 3.20 -19.54 8.77
CA VAL A 32 4.27 -19.01 9.65
C VAL A 32 4.80 -17.70 9.09
N ILE A 33 4.91 -16.65 9.91
CA ILE A 33 5.52 -15.38 9.49
C ILE A 33 7.03 -15.59 9.34
N LEU A 34 7.54 -15.35 8.14
CA LEU A 34 8.97 -15.44 7.82
C LEU A 34 9.65 -14.07 7.85
N ALA A 35 8.90 -13.01 7.53
CA ALA A 35 9.40 -11.65 7.56
C ALA A 35 8.28 -10.64 7.76
N TYR A 36 8.62 -9.51 8.37
CA TYR A 36 7.76 -8.35 8.53
C TYR A 36 8.50 -7.11 8.02
N ASN A 37 7.91 -6.44 7.04
CA ASN A 37 8.45 -5.22 6.47
C ASN A 37 7.41 -4.10 6.55
N VAL A 38 7.91 -2.87 6.68
CA VAL A 38 7.08 -1.67 6.60
C VAL A 38 7.57 -0.86 5.41
N ALA A 39 6.71 -0.67 4.42
CA ALA A 39 6.96 0.26 3.33
C ALA A 39 6.21 1.57 3.63
N ILE A 40 6.89 2.69 3.43
CA ILE A 40 6.29 4.03 3.48
C ILE A 40 6.26 4.54 2.05
N ILE A 41 5.07 4.84 1.56
CA ILE A 41 4.84 5.35 0.20
C ILE A 41 4.33 6.79 0.34
N GLU A 42 5.02 7.73 -0.30
CA GLU A 42 4.55 9.10 -0.42
C GLU A 42 3.87 9.26 -1.78
N VAL A 43 2.62 9.71 -1.76
CA VAL A 43 1.79 9.89 -2.96
C VAL A 43 1.45 11.35 -3.08
N ASP A 44 1.90 12.00 -4.14
CA ASP A 44 1.45 13.34 -4.50
C ASP A 44 0.19 13.25 -5.38
N VAL A 45 -0.90 13.84 -4.90
CA VAL A 45 -2.21 13.77 -5.55
C VAL A 45 -2.52 15.11 -6.17
N SER A 46 -2.45 15.17 -7.49
CA SER A 46 -2.82 16.32 -8.30
C SER A 46 -4.29 16.74 -8.08
N PRO A 47 -4.62 18.03 -8.16
CA PRO A 47 -6.01 18.50 -8.18
C PRO A 47 -6.74 18.18 -9.49
N TYR A 48 -6.01 17.80 -10.54
CA TYR A 48 -6.57 17.49 -11.86
C TYR A 48 -6.77 15.98 -12.01
N PHE A 49 -8.01 15.57 -12.32
CA PHE A 49 -8.33 14.22 -12.78
C PHE A 49 -8.03 14.17 -14.29
N PHE A 50 -6.84 13.73 -14.68
CA PHE A 50 -6.54 13.39 -16.08
C PHE A 50 -6.95 11.95 -16.37
#